data_AF-A0A4W5MA57-F1
#
_entry.id   AF-A0A4W5MA57-F1
#
_cell.length_a   1.000
_cell.length_b   1.000
_cell.length_c   1.000
_cell.angle_alpha   90.00
_cell.angle_beta   90.00
_cell.angle_gamma   90.00
#
_symmetry.space_group_name_H-M   'P 1'
#
loop_
_entity.id
_entity.type
_entity.pdbx_description
1 polymer ?
#
loop_
_entity_poly.entity_id
_entity_poly.type
_entity_poly.pdbx_seq_one_letter_code
_entity_poly.pdbx_strand_id
1 'polypeptide(L)'
;MKPPLPLPLPLPSSPTITIPDDSCGTFRVLVGVTGSVAALKVPLLVSQLLELPGVRVKERRDHKYQAFGIPRKKIQMHSIYRPTCVVRAWDTSRPLLFCPAMNTAMWHHPITSRQVDILKEFGYVEIPCIAKKLVCGDQGKGAMAEVSTIVDVVKQYVQKAAESPQEGAGQVL
;
A
#
# COMPACT_ATOMS: atom_id res chain seq x y z
N MET A 1 5.98 55.15 5.52
CA MET A 1 4.93 54.25 6.06
C MET A 1 4.53 53.30 4.95
N LYS A 2 4.66 51.98 5.14
CA LYS A 2 4.38 50.97 4.12
C LYS A 2 2.89 50.61 4.19
N PRO A 3 2.15 50.57 3.07
CA PRO A 3 0.72 50.24 3.11
C PRO A 3 0.52 48.79 3.59
N PRO A 4 -0.60 48.51 4.29
CA PRO A 4 -0.90 47.17 4.78
C PRO A 4 -1.07 46.20 3.61
N LEU A 5 -0.52 44.99 3.76
CA LEU A 5 -0.63 43.93 2.77
C LEU A 5 -2.10 43.50 2.61
N PRO A 6 -2.57 43.22 1.38
CA PRO A 6 -3.92 42.74 1.15
C PRO A 6 -4.13 41.39 1.84
N LEU A 7 -5.34 41.18 2.38
CA LEU A 7 -5.74 39.94 3.03
C LEU A 7 -5.67 38.77 2.04
N PRO A 8 -5.25 37.56 2.47
CA PRO A 8 -5.23 36.38 1.61
C PRO A 8 -6.63 36.06 1.07
N LEU A 9 -6.72 35.79 -0.23
CA LEU A 9 -7.97 35.33 -0.85
C LEU A 9 -8.41 33.99 -0.24
N PRO A 10 -9.74 33.73 -0.13
CA PRO A 10 -10.25 32.45 0.35
C PRO A 10 -9.71 31.31 -0.52
N LEU A 11 -9.17 30.27 0.11
CA LEU A 11 -8.75 29.06 -0.59
C LEU A 11 -9.95 28.44 -1.32
N PRO A 12 -9.78 27.94 -2.57
CA PRO A 12 -10.82 27.22 -3.25
C PRO A 12 -11.20 25.98 -2.42
N SER A 13 -12.51 25.74 -2.26
CA SER A 13 -13.01 24.54 -1.61
C SER A 13 -12.43 23.31 -2.30
N SER A 14 -11.89 22.39 -1.51
CA SER A 14 -11.31 21.14 -2.02
C SER A 14 -12.34 20.44 -2.89
N PRO A 15 -11.96 19.87 -4.04
CA PRO A 15 -12.90 19.12 -4.86
C PRO A 15 -13.45 17.97 -4.01
N THR A 16 -14.76 18.00 -3.77
CA THR A 16 -15.48 16.87 -3.17
C THR A 16 -15.31 15.70 -4.11
N ILE A 17 -14.41 14.77 -3.77
CA ILE A 17 -14.29 13.49 -4.44
C ILE A 17 -15.55 12.71 -4.08
N THR A 18 -16.56 12.79 -4.93
CA THR A 18 -17.71 11.88 -4.90
C THR A 18 -17.23 10.53 -5.42
N ILE A 19 -16.92 9.63 -4.48
CA ILE A 19 -16.66 8.22 -4.80
C ILE A 19 -18.04 7.57 -4.99
N PRO A 20 -18.33 6.94 -6.15
CA PRO A 20 -19.59 6.24 -6.33
C PRO A 20 -19.76 5.17 -5.25
N ASP A 21 -20.90 5.23 -4.58
CA ASP A 21 -21.31 4.36 -3.50
C ASP A 21 -21.85 3.05 -4.08
N ASP A 22 -20.96 2.08 -4.27
CA ASP A 22 -21.35 0.70 -4.54
C ASP A 22 -21.55 0.00 -3.17
N SER A 23 -22.80 -0.03 -2.73
CA SER A 23 -23.25 -0.69 -1.50
C SER A 23 -23.40 -2.20 -1.69
N CYS A 24 -22.39 -2.95 -1.25
CA CYS A 24 -22.46 -4.24 -0.54
C CYS A 24 -21.03 -4.71 -0.21
N GLY A 25 -20.65 -4.68 1.07
CA GLY A 25 -19.54 -5.46 1.66
C GLY A 25 -18.17 -5.44 0.98
N THR A 26 -17.83 -4.44 0.18
CA THR A 26 -16.60 -4.51 -0.65
C THR A 26 -15.37 -4.04 0.14
N PHE A 27 -14.43 -4.95 0.40
CA PHE A 27 -13.14 -4.64 1.01
C PHE A 27 -12.20 -4.00 -0.03
N ARG A 28 -11.79 -2.76 0.21
CA ARG A 28 -10.96 -1.98 -0.72
C ARG A 28 -9.49 -2.10 -0.33
N VAL A 29 -8.69 -2.72 -1.20
CA VAL A 29 -7.25 -2.88 -1.03
C VAL A 29 -6.51 -1.87 -1.89
N LEU A 30 -5.57 -1.13 -1.28
CA LEU A 30 -4.64 -0.27 -1.99
C LEU A 30 -3.25 -0.92 -2.00
N VAL A 31 -2.71 -1.20 -3.18
CA VAL A 31 -1.36 -1.74 -3.36
C VAL A 31 -0.42 -0.60 -3.72
N GLY A 32 0.45 -0.24 -2.78
CA GLY A 32 1.53 0.73 -2.98
C GLY A 32 2.84 0.03 -3.33
N VAL A 33 3.50 0.46 -4.41
CA VAL A 33 4.73 -0.17 -4.90
C VAL A 33 5.87 0.85 -4.99
N THR A 34 6.98 0.52 -4.35
CA THR A 34 8.23 1.31 -4.37
C THR A 34 9.30 0.60 -5.21
N GLY A 35 10.35 1.32 -5.62
CA GLY A 35 11.32 0.89 -6.64
C GLY A 35 12.14 -0.36 -6.25
N SER A 36 11.65 -1.54 -6.62
CA SER A 36 12.29 -2.85 -6.40
C SER A 36 12.00 -3.75 -7.61
N VAL A 37 12.96 -4.61 -8.00
CA VAL A 37 12.75 -5.59 -9.07
C VAL A 37 11.57 -6.52 -8.77
N ALA A 38 11.26 -6.72 -7.48
CA ALA A 38 10.18 -7.58 -7.04
C ALA A 38 8.79 -7.17 -7.56
N ALA A 39 8.60 -5.92 -7.99
CA ALA A 39 7.33 -5.49 -8.51
C ALA A 39 6.98 -6.01 -9.90
N LEU A 40 7.87 -6.72 -10.57
CA LEU A 40 7.49 -7.59 -11.68
C LEU A 40 6.41 -8.61 -11.26
N LYS A 41 6.32 -8.94 -9.97
CA LYS A 41 5.27 -9.78 -9.39
C LYS A 41 3.96 -9.03 -9.10
N VAL A 42 3.92 -7.70 -9.16
CA VAL A 42 2.71 -6.93 -8.79
C VAL A 42 1.51 -7.24 -9.67
N PRO A 43 1.63 -7.39 -11.01
CA PRO A 43 0.49 -7.80 -11.83
C PRO A 43 -0.10 -9.15 -11.38
N LEU A 44 0.77 -10.11 -11.04
CA LEU A 44 0.34 -11.41 -10.51
C LEU A 44 -0.34 -11.26 -9.14
N LEU A 45 0.23 -10.45 -8.24
CA LEU A 45 -0.35 -10.13 -6.94
C LEU A 45 -1.74 -9.51 -7.07
N VAL A 46 -1.89 -8.50 -7.94
CA VAL A 46 -3.17 -7.84 -8.17
C VAL A 46 -4.19 -8.82 -8.76
N SER A 47 -3.78 -9.70 -9.68
CA SER A 47 -4.66 -10.74 -10.23
C SER A 47 -5.19 -11.66 -9.13
N GLN A 48 -4.32 -12.19 -8.26
CA GLN A 48 -4.73 -13.10 -7.19
C GLN A 48 -5.56 -12.40 -6.11
N LEU A 49 -5.31 -11.12 -5.83
CA LEU A 49 -6.15 -10.34 -4.91
C LEU A 49 -7.55 -10.07 -5.47
N LEU A 50 -7.69 -9.93 -6.79
CA LEU A 50 -8.99 -9.75 -7.45
C LEU A 50 -9.81 -11.05 -7.51
N GLU A 51 -9.19 -12.21 -7.34
CA GLU A 51 -9.88 -13.50 -7.21
C GLU A 51 -10.59 -13.65 -5.86
N LEU A 52 -10.24 -12.83 -4.86
CA LEU A 52 -10.91 -12.84 -3.57
C LEU A 52 -12.33 -12.22 -3.67
N PRO A 53 -13.37 -12.90 -3.15
CA PRO A 53 -14.73 -12.40 -3.23
C PRO A 53 -14.89 -11.10 -2.44
N GLY A 54 -15.55 -10.11 -3.03
CA GLY A 54 -15.80 -8.82 -2.38
C GLY A 54 -14.57 -7.92 -2.26
N VAL A 55 -13.45 -8.22 -2.92
CA VAL A 55 -12.25 -7.37 -2.89
C VAL A 55 -12.16 -6.48 -4.13
N ARG A 56 -11.90 -5.18 -3.92
CA ARG A 56 -11.51 -4.25 -4.99
C ARG A 56 -10.09 -3.78 -4.78
N VAL A 57 -9.26 -3.90 -5.82
CA VAL A 57 -7.85 -3.54 -5.76
C VAL A 57 -7.58 -2.26 -6.54
N LYS A 58 -6.84 -1.33 -5.93
CA LYS A 58 -6.30 -0.14 -6.59
C LYS A 58 -4.79 -0.14 -6.46
N GLU A 59 -4.08 0.16 -7.54
CA GLU A 59 -2.61 0.19 -7.54
C GLU A 59 -2.07 1.63 -7.57
N ARG A 60 -0.97 1.87 -6.83
CA ARG A 60 -0.17 3.10 -6.87
C ARG A 60 1.31 2.76 -6.98
N ARG A 61 1.96 3.30 -8.01
CA ARG A 61 3.38 3.06 -8.33
C ARG A 61 4.17 4.38 -8.32
N ASP A 62 5.46 4.31 -7.98
CA ASP A 62 6.39 5.44 -8.15
C ASP A 62 6.78 5.62 -9.64
N HIS A 63 7.14 6.85 -10.04
CA HIS A 63 7.53 7.24 -11.40
C HIS A 63 8.71 6.41 -11.98
N LYS A 64 9.61 5.88 -11.13
CA LYS A 64 10.72 5.02 -11.60
C LYS A 64 10.25 3.68 -12.21
N TYR A 65 8.98 3.30 -12.07
CA TYR A 65 8.41 2.09 -12.69
C TYR A 65 8.17 2.18 -14.19
N GLN A 66 8.12 3.39 -14.75
CA GLN A 66 7.69 3.59 -16.13
C GLN A 66 8.66 2.96 -17.16
N ALA A 67 9.87 2.59 -16.72
CA ALA A 67 10.91 1.96 -17.54
C ALA A 67 10.74 0.44 -17.78
N PHE A 68 9.81 -0.24 -17.09
CA PHE A 68 9.69 -1.72 -17.16
C PHE A 68 8.61 -2.25 -18.13
N GLY A 69 8.10 -1.43 -19.06
CA GLY A 69 7.38 -1.93 -20.25
C GLY A 69 6.06 -2.71 -20.03
N ILE A 70 5.43 -2.63 -18.85
CA ILE A 70 4.18 -3.35 -18.57
C ILE A 70 3.00 -2.65 -19.28
N PRO A 71 2.22 -3.34 -20.15
CA PRO A 71 1.13 -2.73 -20.91
C PRO A 71 0.02 -2.13 -20.02
N ARG A 72 -0.36 -0.89 -20.32
CA ARG A 72 -1.50 -0.19 -19.69
C ARG A 72 -2.82 -0.78 -20.17
N LYS A 73 -3.33 -1.83 -19.51
CA LYS A 73 -4.76 -2.15 -19.62
C LYS A 73 -5.43 -1.91 -18.26
N LYS A 74 -6.33 -0.91 -18.23
CA LYS A 74 -7.30 -0.58 -17.16
C LYS A 74 -6.77 -0.17 -15.78
N ILE A 75 -5.68 0.60 -15.69
CA ILE A 75 -5.29 1.20 -14.39
C ILE A 75 -5.39 2.72 -14.50
N GLN A 76 -6.48 3.27 -13.96
CA GLN A 76 -6.68 4.72 -13.85
C GLN A 76 -5.70 5.29 -12.82
N MET A 77 -4.63 5.92 -13.32
CA MET A 77 -3.56 6.52 -12.52
C MET A 77 -3.98 7.89 -11.98
N HIS A 78 -5.00 7.93 -11.12
CA HIS A 78 -5.57 9.17 -10.57
C HIS A 78 -4.90 9.67 -9.27
N SER A 79 -3.58 9.64 -9.13
CA SER A 79 -2.96 10.37 -8.01
C SER A 79 -1.50 10.72 -8.27
N ILE A 80 -1.20 11.99 -8.01
CA ILE A 80 0.11 12.65 -8.11
C ILE A 80 1.04 12.24 -6.95
N TYR A 81 0.50 11.52 -5.95
CA TYR A 81 1.18 11.26 -4.69
C TYR A 81 1.88 9.90 -4.69
N ARG A 82 3.14 9.91 -4.25
CA ARG A 82 3.95 8.69 -4.02
C ARG A 82 3.34 7.82 -2.92
N PRO A 83 3.63 6.49 -2.92
CA PRO A 83 3.20 5.60 -1.84
C PRO A 83 3.58 6.10 -0.44
N THR A 84 4.73 6.75 -0.28
CA THR A 84 5.16 7.32 0.99
C THR A 84 4.24 8.43 1.51
N CYS A 85 3.71 9.28 0.63
CA CYS A 85 2.74 10.30 1.01
C CYS A 85 1.41 9.68 1.44
N VAL A 86 0.99 8.59 0.78
CA VAL A 86 -0.21 7.85 1.15
C VAL A 86 -0.06 7.22 2.53
N VAL A 87 1.08 6.59 2.81
CA VAL A 87 1.37 6.02 4.14
C VAL A 87 1.36 7.10 5.23
N ARG A 88 1.91 8.28 4.95
CA ARG A 88 1.89 9.42 5.89
C ARG A 88 0.50 9.96 6.18
N ALA A 89 -0.40 9.90 5.21
CA ALA A 89 -1.81 10.31 5.36
C ALA A 89 -2.73 9.13 5.73
N TRP A 90 -2.15 7.96 6.03
CA TRP A 90 -2.93 6.77 6.31
C TRP A 90 -3.57 6.84 7.68
N ASP A 91 -4.82 6.42 7.76
CA ASP A 91 -5.56 6.26 9.01
C ASP A 91 -5.02 5.03 9.75
N THR A 92 -4.41 5.23 10.92
CA THR A 92 -3.77 4.19 11.72
C THR A 92 -4.76 3.19 12.33
N SER A 93 -6.07 3.48 12.31
CA SER A 93 -7.09 2.50 12.69
C SER A 93 -7.27 1.40 11.64
N ARG A 94 -6.77 1.61 10.41
CA ARG A 94 -6.87 0.66 9.30
C ARG A 94 -5.58 -0.12 9.14
N PRO A 95 -5.66 -1.43 8.84
CA PRO A 95 -4.47 -2.25 8.71
C PRO A 95 -3.58 -1.74 7.57
N LEU A 96 -2.28 -1.59 7.87
CA LEU A 96 -1.25 -1.29 6.90
C LEU A 96 -0.22 -2.42 6.93
N LEU A 97 -0.09 -3.10 5.79
CA LEU A 97 0.86 -4.19 5.61
C LEU A 97 2.04 -3.69 4.78
N PHE A 98 3.26 -4.11 5.13
CA PHE A 98 4.44 -3.84 4.34
C PHE A 98 5.23 -5.11 4.06
N CYS A 99 5.76 -5.22 2.84
CA CYS A 99 6.52 -6.38 2.38
C CYS A 99 7.90 -5.91 1.90
N PRO A 100 8.95 -6.01 2.74
CA PRO A 100 10.30 -5.62 2.36
C PRO A 100 10.82 -6.45 1.18
N ALA A 101 11.45 -5.78 0.22
CA ALA A 101 12.00 -6.40 -0.99
C ALA A 101 13.27 -5.67 -1.43
N MET A 102 14.43 -6.13 -0.96
CA MET A 102 15.73 -5.48 -1.16
C MET A 102 16.87 -6.49 -1.27
N ASN A 103 18.04 -6.03 -1.71
CA ASN A 103 19.25 -6.87 -1.74
C ASN A 103 19.66 -7.32 -0.32
N THR A 104 20.28 -8.50 -0.21
CA THR A 104 20.79 -9.07 1.04
C THR A 104 21.68 -8.12 1.85
N ALA A 105 22.60 -7.41 1.20
CA ALA A 105 23.45 -6.44 1.87
C ALA A 105 22.64 -5.28 2.48
N MET A 106 21.57 -4.84 1.80
CA MET A 106 20.65 -3.84 2.33
C MET A 106 19.86 -4.40 3.51
N TRP A 107 19.40 -5.65 3.42
CA TRP A 107 18.64 -6.29 4.50
C TRP A 107 19.46 -6.44 5.78
N HIS A 108 20.75 -6.81 5.68
CA HIS A 108 21.65 -6.93 6.82
C HIS A 108 22.19 -5.60 7.35
N HIS A 109 21.91 -4.49 6.68
CA HIS A 109 22.34 -3.18 7.16
C HIS A 109 21.64 -2.85 8.49
N PRO A 110 22.34 -2.38 9.53
CA PRO A 110 21.77 -2.18 10.87
C PRO A 110 20.62 -1.17 10.90
N ILE A 111 20.62 -0.20 9.98
CA ILE A 111 19.52 0.75 9.83
C ILE A 111 18.22 0.05 9.41
N THR A 112 18.29 -1.00 8.60
CA THR A 112 17.11 -1.69 8.09
C THR A 112 16.31 -2.33 9.21
N SER A 113 16.97 -3.01 10.16
CA SER A 113 16.30 -3.55 11.35
C SER A 113 15.58 -2.44 12.11
N ARG A 114 16.29 -1.34 12.42
CA ARG A 114 15.70 -0.21 13.15
C ARG A 114 14.49 0.39 12.44
N GLN A 115 14.54 0.50 11.11
CA GLN A 115 13.42 1.01 10.31
C GLN A 115 12.22 0.06 10.36
N VAL A 116 12.45 -1.25 10.25
CA VAL A 116 11.39 -2.26 10.37
C VAL A 116 10.76 -2.23 11.76
N ASP A 117 11.58 -2.12 12.81
CA ASP A 117 11.10 -2.05 14.19
C ASP A 117 10.22 -0.81 14.41
N ILE A 118 10.64 0.37 13.94
CA ILE A 118 9.83 1.60 13.99
C ILE A 118 8.48 1.42 13.27
N LEU A 119 8.46 0.78 12.10
CA LEU A 119 7.19 0.55 11.38
C LEU A 119 6.26 -0.37 12.17
N LYS A 120 6.81 -1.38 12.86
CA LYS A 120 6.04 -2.30 13.70
C LYS A 120 5.53 -1.61 14.97
N GLU A 121 6.31 -0.71 15.55
CA GLU A 121 5.87 0.15 16.67
C GLU A 121 4.68 1.03 16.30
N PHE A 122 4.56 1.46 15.04
CA PHE A 122 3.37 2.17 14.54
C PHE A 122 2.14 1.26 14.34
N GLY A 123 2.26 -0.05 14.62
CA GLY A 123 1.20 -1.03 14.41
C GLY A 123 1.11 -1.55 12.99
N TYR A 124 2.11 -1.27 12.14
CA TYR A 124 2.14 -1.82 10.79
C TYR A 124 2.56 -3.29 10.80
N VAL A 125 1.99 -4.04 9.87
CA VAL A 125 2.11 -5.49 9.81
C VAL A 125 3.21 -5.85 8.83
N GLU A 126 4.29 -6.40 9.35
CA GLU A 126 5.39 -6.90 8.53
C GLU A 126 4.99 -8.24 7.88
N ILE A 127 5.09 -8.30 6.55
CA ILE A 127 5.18 -9.57 5.82
C ILE A 127 6.67 -9.80 5.55
N PRO A 128 7.32 -10.75 6.24
CA PRO A 128 8.77 -10.85 6.25
C PRO A 128 9.32 -11.24 4.88
N CYS A 129 10.50 -10.71 4.57
CA CYS A 129 11.23 -11.16 3.39
C CYS A 129 11.72 -12.60 3.54
N ILE A 130 11.88 -13.27 2.41
CA ILE A 130 12.37 -14.66 2.34
C ILE A 130 13.82 -14.71 1.88
N ALA A 131 14.48 -15.83 2.20
CA ALA A 131 15.75 -16.17 1.60
C ALA A 131 15.52 -16.80 0.22
N LYS A 132 16.27 -16.37 -0.79
CA LYS A 132 16.31 -17.03 -2.10
C LYS A 132 17.73 -17.35 -2.50
N LYS A 133 17.89 -18.45 -3.23
CA LYS A 133 19.16 -18.81 -3.88
C LYS A 133 19.48 -17.76 -4.93
N LEU A 134 20.61 -17.09 -4.76
CA LEU A 134 21.17 -16.17 -5.73
C LEU A 134 21.82 -16.96 -6.86
N VAL A 135 22.04 -16.31 -8.00
CA VAL A 135 22.64 -16.91 -9.20
C VAL A 135 24.05 -17.45 -8.92
N CYS A 136 24.75 -16.90 -7.91
CA CYS A 136 26.06 -17.38 -7.46
C CYS A 136 26.04 -18.64 -6.58
N GLY A 137 24.86 -19.16 -6.23
CA GLY A 137 24.71 -20.34 -5.34
C GLY A 137 24.51 -20.00 -3.86
N ASP A 138 24.81 -18.77 -3.45
CA ASP A 138 24.60 -18.28 -2.08
C ASP A 138 23.11 -18.09 -1.77
N GLN A 139 22.69 -18.33 -0.53
CA GLN A 139 21.36 -17.98 -0.06
C GLN A 139 21.37 -16.56 0.52
N GLY A 140 20.56 -15.67 -0.06
CA GLY A 140 20.43 -14.29 0.40
C GLY A 140 19.03 -13.98 0.93
N LYS A 141 18.94 -13.41 2.14
CA LYS A 141 17.70 -12.90 2.73
C LYS A 141 17.38 -11.50 2.20
N GLY A 142 16.11 -11.17 1.98
CA GLY A 142 15.70 -9.83 1.49
C GLY A 142 14.77 -9.88 0.29
N ALA A 143 14.55 -11.06 -0.30
CA ALA A 143 13.59 -11.22 -1.38
C ALA A 143 12.16 -11.01 -0.87
N MET A 144 11.32 -10.35 -1.66
CA MET A 144 9.89 -10.21 -1.41
C MET A 144 9.28 -11.57 -1.11
N ALA A 145 8.38 -11.63 -0.12
CA ALA A 145 7.57 -12.80 0.18
C ALA A 145 6.88 -13.35 -1.09
N GLU A 146 6.51 -14.63 -1.06
CA GLU A 146 5.76 -15.17 -2.17
C GLU A 146 4.37 -14.52 -2.27
N VAL A 147 3.87 -14.44 -3.50
CA VAL A 147 2.60 -13.75 -3.79
C VAL A 147 1.46 -14.42 -3.02
N SER A 148 1.43 -15.74 -2.99
CA SER A 148 0.46 -16.52 -2.20
C SER A 148 0.48 -16.13 -0.73
N THR A 149 1.66 -16.05 -0.11
CA THR A 149 1.81 -15.63 1.29
C THR A 149 1.21 -14.24 1.53
N ILE A 150 1.45 -13.29 0.62
CA ILE A 150 0.88 -11.94 0.75
C ILE A 150 -0.64 -11.98 0.63
N VAL A 151 -1.17 -12.73 -0.34
CA VAL A 151 -2.61 -12.89 -0.56
C VAL A 151 -3.28 -13.55 0.65
N ASP A 152 -2.67 -14.58 1.22
CA ASP A 152 -3.17 -15.28 2.40
C ASP A 152 -3.28 -14.35 3.61
N VAL A 153 -2.25 -13.53 3.86
CA VAL A 153 -2.30 -12.53 4.94
C VAL A 153 -3.40 -11.51 4.66
N VAL A 154 -3.52 -10.98 3.44
CA VAL A 154 -4.61 -10.04 3.10
C VAL A 154 -5.98 -10.68 3.30
N LYS A 155 -6.15 -11.95 2.91
CA LYS A 155 -7.39 -12.72 3.07
C LYS A 155 -7.82 -12.81 4.53
N GLN A 156 -6.87 -13.00 5.46
CA GLN A 156 -7.17 -13.01 6.90
C GLN A 156 -7.76 -11.66 7.36
N TYR A 157 -7.24 -10.53 6.86
CA TYR A 157 -7.79 -9.21 7.18
C TYR A 157 -9.17 -8.97 6.56
N VAL A 158 -9.40 -9.47 5.34
CA VAL A 158 -10.71 -9.41 4.69
C VAL A 158 -11.75 -10.20 5.50
N GLN A 159 -11.40 -11.41 5.95
CA GLN A 159 -12.27 -12.25 6.77
C GLN A 159 -12.56 -11.61 8.14
N LYS A 160 -11.53 -11.12 8.82
CA LYS A 160 -11.69 -10.43 10.11
C LYS A 160 -12.58 -9.20 10.01
N ALA A 161 -12.48 -8.43 8.92
CA ALA A 161 -13.34 -7.28 8.68
C ALA A 161 -14.80 -7.64 8.37
N ALA A 162 -15.06 -8.83 7.83
CA ALA A 162 -16.41 -9.34 7.63
C ALA A 162 -17.05 -9.86 8.92
N GLU A 163 -16.24 -10.31 9.89
CA GLU A 163 -16.68 -10.85 11.18
C GLU A 163 -16.97 -9.78 12.24
N SER A 164 -16.38 -8.58 12.14
CA SER A 164 -16.70 -7.45 13.02
C SER A 164 -18.07 -6.85 12.66
N PRO A 165 -19.11 -6.97 13.51
CA PRO A 165 -20.40 -6.34 13.27
C PRO A 165 -20.24 -4.81 13.27
N GLN A 166 -20.92 -4.12 12.36
CA GLN A 166 -21.05 -2.67 12.42
C GLN A 166 -21.87 -2.30 13.67
N GLU A 167 -21.19 -1.92 14.76
CA GLU A 167 -21.84 -1.13 15.81
C GLU A 167 -22.22 0.22 15.21
N GLY A 168 -23.53 0.51 15.29
CA GLY A 168 -24.20 1.51 14.48
C GLY A 168 -23.67 2.94 14.64
N ALA A 169 -23.52 3.62 13.51
CA ALA A 169 -23.65 5.07 13.48
C ALA A 169 -25.15 5.40 13.59
N GLY A 170 -25.64 5.45 14.83
CA GLY A 170 -26.86 6.17 15.14
C GLY A 170 -26.71 7.62 14.67
N GLN A 171 -27.78 8.12 14.06
CA GLN A 171 -28.13 9.54 14.09
C GLN A 171 -28.09 10.11 15.52
N VAL A 172 -28.20 11.44 15.63
CA VAL A 172 -28.31 12.31 16.83
C VAL A 172 -26.96 13.01 17.10
N LEU A 173 -26.73 14.31 16.89
CA LEU A 173 -27.54 15.50 16.53
C LEU A 173 -26.67 16.45 15.69
#